data_AF-A0A6N7P444-F1
#
_entry.id   AF-A0A6N7P444-F1
#
_cell.length_a   1.000
_cell.length_b   1.000
_cell.length_c   1.000
_cell.angle_alpha   90.00
_cell.angle_beta   90.00
_cell.angle_gamma   90.00
#
_symmetry.space_group_name_H-M   'P 1'
#
loop_
_entity.id
_entity.type
_entity.pdbx_description
1 polymer ?
#
loop_
_entity_poly.entity_id
_entity_poly.type
_entity_poly.pdbx_seq_one_letter_code
_entity_poly.pdbx_strand_id
1 'polypeptide(L)' 'MILIAIIAPWLSFLLRGKLLSALVAFILELFAVLLFLFFMPAFFVLWFIVATWAISSYNNAKADKRNRQLIRAMRYNS' A
#
# COMPACT_ATOMS: atom_id res chain seq x y z
N MET A 1 -30.98 -0.51 8.01
CA MET A 1 -30.84 0.94 8.26
C MET A 1 -29.40 1.40 8.49
N ILE A 2 -28.54 0.66 9.21
CA ILE A 2 -27.10 0.99 9.36
C ILE A 2 -26.24 0.41 8.23
N LEU A 3 -26.51 -0.82 7.77
CA LEU A 3 -25.73 -1.44 6.69
C LEU A 3 -25.66 -0.57 5.42
N ILE A 4 -26.80 0.00 5.00
CA ILE A 4 -26.87 0.91 3.85
C ILE A 4 -26.05 2.19 4.08
N ALA A 5 -25.96 2.67 5.33
CA ALA A 5 -25.16 3.84 5.66
C ALA A 5 -23.65 3.58 5.59
N ILE A 6 -23.24 2.31 5.72
CA ILE A 6 -21.83 1.89 5.60
C ILE A 6 -21.45 1.70 4.13
N ILE A 7 -22.38 1.18 3.31
CA ILE A 7 -22.11 0.85 1.90
C ILE A 7 -22.34 2.06 0.97
N ALA A 8 -23.34 2.91 1.28
CA ALA A 8 -23.72 4.08 0.49
C ALA A 8 -24.31 5.18 1.41
N PRO A 9 -23.46 5.91 2.16
CA PRO A 9 -23.89 6.95 3.10
C PRO A 9 -24.80 8.01 2.46
N TRP A 10 -24.52 8.43 1.22
CA TRP A 10 -25.35 9.42 0.50
C TRP A 10 -26.82 8.96 0.34
N LEU A 11 -27.03 7.68 0.05
CA LEU A 11 -28.37 7.10 -0.15
C LEU A 11 -29.15 7.01 1.17
N SER A 12 -28.44 6.72 2.28
CA SER A 12 -29.03 6.71 3.63
C SER A 12 -29.53 8.09 4.06
N PHE A 13 -28.85 9.17 3.66
CA PHE A 13 -29.30 10.55 3.94
C PHE A 13 -30.44 11.00 3.02
N LEU A 14 -30.43 10.57 1.75
CA LEU A 14 -31.51 10.80 0.79
C LEU A 14 -32.84 10.18 1.28
N LEU A 15 -32.79 8.92 1.72
CA LEU A 15 -33.96 8.18 2.25
C LEU A 15 -34.53 8.78 3.54
N ARG A 16 -33.76 9.64 4.24
CA ARG A 16 -34.21 10.37 5.44
C ARG A 16 -34.70 11.79 5.14
N GLY A 17 -34.79 12.19 3.88
CA GLY A 17 -35.24 13.52 3.45
C GLY A 17 -34.25 14.65 3.73
N LYS A 18 -33.00 14.34 4.10
CA LYS A 18 -31.97 15.35 4.41
C LYS A 18 -31.11 15.65 3.17
N LEU A 19 -31.64 16.47 2.27
CA LEU A 19 -30.97 16.85 1.01
C LEU A 19 -29.59 17.48 1.20
N LEU A 20 -29.44 18.42 2.15
CA LEU A 20 -28.15 19.06 2.43
C LEU A 20 -27.11 18.07 2.96
N SER A 21 -27.50 17.20 3.90
CA SER A 21 -26.61 16.16 4.42
C SER A 21 -26.24 15.13 3.36
N ALA A 22 -27.18 14.79 2.46
CA ALA A 22 -26.92 13.88 1.34
C ALA A 22 -25.91 14.49 0.35
N LEU A 23 -26.01 15.78 0.04
CA LEU A 23 -25.07 16.48 -0.84
C LEU A 23 -23.66 16.51 -0.23
N VAL A 24 -23.54 16.85 1.05
CA VAL A 24 -22.25 16.86 1.76
C VAL A 24 -21.65 15.45 1.79
N ALA A 25 -22.45 14.43 2.10
CA ALA A 25 -22.00 13.04 2.11
C ALA A 25 -21.53 12.59 0.73
N PHE A 26 -22.26 12.97 -0.34
CA PHE A 26 -21.90 12.65 -1.72
C PHE A 26 -20.55 13.27 -2.13
N ILE A 27 -20.31 14.53 -1.78
CA ILE A 27 -19.03 15.20 -2.04
C ILE A 27 -17.91 14.47 -1.30
N LEU A 28 -18.10 14.17 -0.01
CA LEU A 28 -17.11 13.50 0.81
C LEU A 28 -16.77 12.10 0.26
N GLU A 29 -17.78 11.36 -0.17
CA GLU A 29 -17.64 10.02 -0.73
C GLU A 29 -16.92 10.06 -2.08
N LEU A 30 -17.21 11.06 -2.92
CA LEU A 30 -16.49 11.28 -4.17
C LEU A 30 -15.00 11.57 -3.93
N PHE A 31 -14.66 12.40 -2.94
CA PHE A 31 -13.28 12.65 -2.55
C PHE A 31 -12.60 11.38 -2.04
N ALA A 32 -13.27 10.59 -1.20
CA ALA A 32 -12.73 9.34 -0.68
C ALA A 32 -12.47 8.31 -1.79
N VAL A 33 -13.41 8.16 -2.74
CA VAL A 33 -13.27 7.27 -3.90
C VAL A 33 -12.17 7.76 -4.83
N LEU A 34 -12.07 9.07 -5.10
CA LEU A 34 -11.00 9.64 -5.91
C LEU A 34 -9.63 9.47 -5.25
N LEU A 35 -9.53 9.74 -3.95
CA LEU A 35 -8.31 9.48 -3.17
C LEU A 35 -7.94 8.02 -3.23
N PHE A 36 -8.89 7.12 -2.98
CA PHE A 36 -8.63 5.68 -3.06
C PHE A 36 -8.17 5.28 -4.46
N LEU A 37 -8.86 5.71 -5.51
CA LEU A 37 -8.51 5.38 -6.90
C LEU A 37 -7.14 5.96 -7.30
N PHE A 38 -6.78 7.13 -6.79
CA PHE A 38 -5.50 7.79 -7.08
C PHE A 38 -4.35 7.21 -6.24
N PHE A 39 -4.57 6.95 -4.95
CA PHE A 39 -3.53 6.45 -4.03
C PHE A 39 -3.35 4.94 -4.06
N MET A 40 -4.41 4.15 -4.32
CA MET A 40 -4.32 2.70 -4.36
C MET A 40 -3.27 2.18 -5.36
N PRO A 41 -3.19 2.67 -6.62
CA PRO A 41 -2.14 2.21 -7.53
C PRO A 41 -0.74 2.63 -7.05
N ALA A 42 -0.59 3.84 -6.48
CA ALA A 42 0.67 4.30 -5.91
C ALA A 42 1.12 3.41 -4.72
N PHE A 43 0.16 2.97 -3.89
CA PHE A 43 0.42 2.07 -2.77
C PHE A 43 1.01 0.73 -3.24
N PHE A 44 0.47 0.17 -4.32
CA PHE A 44 0.95 -1.12 -4.84
C PHE A 44 2.36 -1.03 -5.44
N VAL A 45 2.66 0.04 -6.16
CA VAL A 45 3.98 0.26 -6.77
C VAL A 45 5.06 0.46 -5.69
N LEU A 46 4.79 1.27 -4.66
CA LEU A 46 5.73 1.45 -3.55
C LEU A 46 6.04 0.13 -2.85
N TRP A 47 5.03 -0.69 -2.59
CA TRP A 47 5.23 -1.98 -1.93
C TRP A 47 6.10 -2.91 -2.78
N PHE A 48 5.91 -2.92 -4.10
CA PHE A 48 6.73 -3.70 -5.01
C PHE A 48 8.21 -3.25 -5.01
N ILE A 49 8.47 -1.94 -5.03
CA ILE A 49 9.85 -1.40 -4.96
C ILE A 49 10.52 -1.82 -3.64
N VAL A 50 9.82 -1.69 -2.51
CA VAL A 50 10.36 -2.10 -1.20
C VAL A 50 10.63 -3.60 -1.14
N ALA A 51 9.74 -4.41 -1.72
CA ALA A 51 9.92 -5.87 -1.78
C ALA A 51 11.17 -6.25 -2.58
N THR A 52 11.38 -5.64 -3.75
CA THR A 52 12.58 -5.88 -4.57
C THR A 52 13.86 -5.45 -3.84
N TRP A 53 13.82 -4.33 -3.13
CA TRP A 53 14.95 -3.84 -2.34
C TRP A 53 15.30 -4.77 -1.18
N ALA A 54 14.29 -5.31 -0.48
CA ALA A 54 14.49 -6.28 0.60
C ALA A 54 15.17 -7.57 0.10
N ILE A 55 14.75 -8.08 -1.05
CA ILE A 55 15.33 -9.29 -1.67
C ILE A 55 16.80 -9.03 -2.08
N SER A 56 17.06 -7.86 -2.68
CA SER A 56 18.42 -7.47 -3.07
C SER A 56 19.37 -7.41 -1.86
N SER A 57 18.92 -6.81 -0.76
CA SER A 57 19.69 -6.73 0.49
C SER A 57 20.04 -8.11 1.07
N TYR A 58 19.08 -9.04 1.07
CA TYR A 58 19.32 -10.42 1.52
C TYR A 58 20.37 -11.14 0.66
N ASN A 59 20.28 -10.99 -0.66
CA ASN A 59 21.21 -11.63 -1.60
C ASN A 59 22.63 -11.06 -1.49
N ASN A 60 22.76 -9.73 -1.33
CA ASN A 60 24.05 -9.10 -1.10
C ASN A 60 24.72 -9.60 0.18
N ALA A 61 23.96 -9.73 1.27
CA ALA A 61 24.48 -10.29 2.52
C ALA A 61 25.01 -11.72 2.36
N LYS A 62 24.35 -12.55 1.53
CA LYS A 62 24.77 -13.92 1.25
C LYS A 62 26.00 -13.98 0.34
N ALA A 63 26.07 -13.14 -0.69
CA ALA A 63 27.22 -13.05 -1.59
C ALA A 63 28.49 -12.60 -0.84
N ASP A 64 28.35 -11.63 0.05
CA ASP A 64 29.45 -11.06 0.82
C ASP A 64 30.01 -12.08 1.85
N LYS A 65 29.14 -12.93 2.42
CA LYS A 65 29.56 -14.05 3.28
C LYS A 65 30.40 -15.08 2.51
N ARG A 66 30.03 -15.40 1.27
CA ARG A 66 30.78 -16.34 0.41
C ARG A 66 32.14 -15.76 0.00
N ASN A 67 32.18 -14.48 -0.35
CA ASN A 67 33.42 -13.84 -0.78
C ASN A 67 34.45 -13.77 0.36
N ARG A 68 34.01 -13.48 1.59
CA ARG A 68 34.88 -13.54 2.79
C ARG A 68 35.46 -14.93 3.05
N GLN A 69 34.70 -15.99 2.81
CA GLN A 69 35.18 -17.37 2.97
C GLN A 69 36.24 -17.71 1.92
N LEU A 70 36.05 -17.31 0.67
CA LEU A 70 37.04 -17.49 -0.41
C LEU A 70 38.33 -16.72 -0.14
N ILE A 71 38.24 -15.46 0.30
CA ILE A 71 39.41 -14.65 0.66
C ILE A 71 40.19 -15.29 1.82
N ARG A 72 39.49 -15.82 2.84
CA ARG A 72 40.16 -16.55 3.94
C ARG A 72 40.85 -17.82 3.46
N ALA A 73 40.20 -18.60 2.59
CA ALA A 73 40.78 -19.82 2.03
C ALA A 73 42.02 -19.52 1.17
N MET A 74 41.98 -18.46 0.34
CA MET A 74 43.14 -18.01 -0.43
C MET A 74 44.29 -17.55 0.47
N ARG A 75 43.98 -16.79 1.54
CA ARG A 75 45.00 -16.27 2.47
C ARG A 75 45.64 -17.35 3.36
N TYR A 76 44.99 -18.51 3.54
CA TYR A 76 45.55 -19.63 4.31
C TYR A 76 46.38 -20.59 3.43
N ASN A 77 46.28 -20.47 2.11
CA ASN A 77 46.99 -21.32 1.13
C ASN A 77 48.15 -20.56 0.45
N SER A 78 48.65 -19.49 1.07
CA SER A 78 49.83 -18.69 0.69
C SER A 78 50.71 -18.52 1.90
#